data_AF-A0A178E0M0-F1
#
_entry.id   AF-A0A178E0M0-F1
#
_cell.length_a   1.000
_cell.length_b   1.000
_cell.length_c   1.000
_cell.angle_alpha   90.00
_cell.angle_beta   90.00
_cell.angle_gamma   90.00
#
_symmetry.space_group_name_H-M   'P 1'
#
loop_
_entity.id
_entity.type
_entity.pdbx_description
1 polymer ?
#
loop_
_entity_poly.entity_id
_entity_poly.type
_entity_poly.pdbx_seq_one_letter_code
_entity_poly.pdbx_strand_id
1 'polypeptide(L)'
;MKSLFVTVAALCGVSSAWPLLSWIQAPPAPGTQFYQLQSKSATASANNQWVTLASGSANYGLAAAQASAAKFFVTKLNATNTYAFHNSDDTRQAALRGPTGVLLYLVDVTSPRADTIPSGQLMEWGTFTMDNNILSVNDGSTLKDRTFVLAGTQLALYDGVSNATGIVPLTLNLVRSGSA
;
A
#
# COMPACT_ATOMS: atom_id res chain seq x y z
N MET A 1 -8.61 9.18 42.48
CA MET A 1 -9.67 8.46 41.75
C MET A 1 -9.06 8.03 40.42
N LYS A 2 -9.03 6.72 40.15
CA LYS A 2 -8.43 6.15 38.94
C LYS A 2 -9.50 6.16 37.84
N SER A 3 -9.33 7.00 36.81
CA SER A 3 -10.21 6.98 35.65
C SER A 3 -9.62 6.04 34.60
N LEU A 4 -10.26 4.89 34.39
CA LEU A 4 -10.02 4.06 33.21
C LEU A 4 -10.71 4.73 32.01
N PHE A 5 -9.91 5.17 31.03
CA PHE A 5 -10.41 5.41 29.68
C PHE A 5 -10.34 4.08 28.92
N VAL A 6 -11.50 3.48 28.66
CA VAL A 6 -11.63 2.36 27.72
C VAL A 6 -11.87 2.97 26.34
N THR A 7 -10.80 3.10 25.56
CA THR A 7 -10.91 3.42 24.13
C THR A 7 -11.39 2.15 23.43
N VAL A 8 -12.69 2.09 23.11
CA VAL A 8 -13.25 1.05 22.25
C VAL A 8 -12.70 1.31 20.84
N ALA A 9 -11.63 0.59 20.49
CA ALA A 9 -11.21 0.48 19.10
C ALA A 9 -12.36 -0.13 18.31
N ALA A 10 -12.92 0.64 17.39
CA ALA A 10 -13.95 0.19 16.47
C ALA A 10 -13.39 -0.93 15.57
N LEU A 11 -13.59 -2.18 16.01
CA LEU A 11 -13.53 -3.37 15.17
C LEU A 11 -14.78 -3.42 14.28
N CYS A 12 -14.96 -2.40 13.43
CA CYS A 12 -15.91 -2.50 12.34
C CYS A 12 -15.20 -3.23 11.21
N GLY A 13 -15.64 -4.48 10.98
CA GLY A 13 -15.04 -5.41 10.03
C GLY A 13 -14.72 -4.75 8.70
N VAL A 14 -13.45 -4.88 8.30
CA VAL A 14 -13.00 -4.61 6.94
C VAL A 14 -13.80 -5.52 6.03
N SER A 15 -14.67 -4.93 5.21
CA SER A 15 -15.22 -5.60 4.05
C SER A 15 -14.07 -5.73 3.03
N SER A 16 -13.14 -6.65 3.29
CA SER A 16 -12.13 -7.04 2.31
C SER A 16 -12.89 -7.50 1.06
N ALA A 17 -12.53 -6.96 -0.09
CA ALA A 17 -13.14 -7.30 -1.37
C ALA A 17 -12.87 -8.78 -1.72
N TRP A 18 -13.73 -9.67 -1.25
CA TRP A 18 -13.83 -11.07 -1.67
C TRP A 18 -15.15 -11.20 -2.44
N PRO A 19 -15.16 -11.89 -3.60
CA PRO A 19 -14.82 -13.31 -3.64
C PRO A 19 -13.94 -13.77 -4.82
N LEU A 20 -13.16 -14.85 -4.59
CA LEU A 20 -12.87 -15.89 -5.60
C LEU A 20 -12.24 -15.46 -6.94
N LEU A 21 -11.32 -14.49 -6.96
CA LEU A 21 -10.47 -14.35 -8.15
C LEU A 21 -9.55 -15.56 -8.26
N SER A 22 -9.72 -16.34 -9.34
CA SER A 22 -8.83 -17.44 -9.68
C SER A 22 -7.42 -16.88 -9.83
N TRP A 23 -6.56 -17.22 -8.88
CA TRP A 23 -5.25 -16.61 -8.72
C TRP A 23 -4.19 -17.21 -9.62
N ILE A 24 -4.59 -17.48 -10.87
CA ILE A 24 -3.67 -17.93 -11.89
C ILE A 24 -3.10 -16.64 -12.50
N GLN A 25 -2.06 -16.09 -11.86
CA GLN A 25 -1.34 -14.95 -12.42
C GLN A 25 -0.48 -15.45 -13.59
N ALA A 26 -0.95 -15.19 -14.81
CA ALA A 26 -0.12 -15.25 -16.01
C ALA A 26 0.80 -14.01 -16.01
N PRO A 27 1.99 -14.08 -16.64
CA PRO A 27 2.85 -12.91 -16.86
C PRO A 27 2.09 -11.75 -17.51
N PRO A 28 2.60 -10.50 -17.43
CA PRO A 28 1.90 -9.36 -17.97
C PRO A 28 1.70 -9.58 -19.45
N ALA A 29 0.47 -9.40 -19.93
CA ALA A 29 0.24 -9.45 -21.35
C ALA A 29 1.15 -8.42 -22.05
N PRO A 30 1.67 -8.72 -23.26
CA PRO A 30 2.38 -7.71 -24.05
C PRO A 30 1.54 -6.43 -24.18
N GLY A 31 2.18 -5.28 -24.02
CA GLY A 31 1.54 -3.97 -23.96
C GLY A 31 1.07 -3.55 -22.56
N THR A 32 1.29 -4.36 -21.52
CA THR A 32 0.90 -3.99 -20.14
C THR A 32 1.65 -2.76 -19.68
N GLN A 33 0.90 -1.72 -19.29
CA GLN A 33 1.46 -0.46 -18.77
C GLN A 33 2.03 -0.68 -17.36
N PHE A 34 3.29 -0.27 -17.17
CA PHE A 34 3.90 -0.20 -15.85
C PHE A 34 3.91 1.21 -15.29
N TYR A 35 3.76 1.30 -13.98
CA TYR A 35 3.82 2.49 -13.17
C TYR A 35 4.97 2.37 -12.18
N GLN A 36 5.64 3.49 -11.94
CA GLN A 36 6.51 3.71 -10.79
C GLN A 36 5.79 4.71 -9.88
N LEU A 37 6.13 4.68 -8.59
CA LEU A 37 5.56 5.61 -7.62
C LEU A 37 6.63 6.61 -7.18
N GLN A 38 6.29 7.89 -7.24
CA GLN A 38 7.16 8.99 -6.79
C GLN A 38 6.51 9.74 -5.61
N SER A 39 7.25 9.90 -4.52
CA SER A 39 6.78 10.64 -3.36
C SER A 39 6.87 12.15 -3.58
N LYS A 40 5.85 12.87 -3.10
CA LYS A 40 5.88 14.31 -2.84
C LYS A 40 5.70 14.53 -1.35
N SER A 41 6.50 15.42 -0.77
CA SER A 41 6.44 15.74 0.66
C SER A 41 6.98 17.15 0.91
N ALA A 42 6.55 17.76 2.01
CA ALA A 42 7.18 18.98 2.53
C ALA A 42 8.59 18.71 3.09
N THR A 43 8.91 17.45 3.43
CA THR A 43 10.22 17.07 3.95
C THR A 43 11.18 16.76 2.80
N ALA A 44 12.27 17.52 2.70
CA ALA A 44 13.20 17.45 1.57
C ALA A 44 13.77 16.04 1.30
N SER A 45 14.14 15.31 2.35
CA SER A 45 14.68 13.94 2.23
C SER A 45 13.67 12.91 1.72
N ALA A 46 12.38 13.20 1.81
CA ALA A 46 11.30 12.33 1.34
C ALA A 46 10.60 12.87 0.07
N ASN A 47 10.98 14.04 -0.41
CA ASN A 47 10.40 14.66 -1.60
C ASN A 47 11.12 14.17 -2.87
N ASN A 48 10.36 13.94 -3.95
CA ASN A 48 10.85 13.45 -5.24
C ASN A 48 11.64 12.12 -5.16
N GLN A 49 11.37 11.30 -4.14
CA GLN A 49 11.96 9.98 -4.01
C GLN A 49 11.09 8.95 -4.72
N TRP A 50 11.67 7.80 -5.04
CA TRP A 50 11.00 6.71 -5.73
C TRP A 50 10.74 5.55 -4.79
N VAL A 51 9.53 5.00 -4.86
CA VAL A 51 9.20 3.79 -4.10
C VAL A 51 10.05 2.64 -4.63
N THR A 52 10.76 1.99 -3.72
CA THR A 52 11.69 0.90 -4.03
C THR A 52 11.44 -0.30 -3.12
N LEU A 53 11.86 -1.47 -3.58
CA LEU A 53 11.92 -2.68 -2.78
C LEU A 53 13.39 -3.10 -2.70
N ALA A 54 14.02 -2.89 -1.54
CA ALA A 54 15.40 -3.32 -1.33
C ALA A 54 15.50 -4.85 -1.42
N SER A 55 16.60 -5.36 -1.98
CA SER A 55 16.82 -6.80 -2.08
C SER A 55 16.77 -7.47 -0.69
N GLY A 56 16.01 -8.56 -0.58
CA GLY A 56 15.76 -9.25 0.69
C GLY A 56 14.75 -8.57 1.64
N SER A 57 14.19 -7.41 1.27
CA SER A 57 13.11 -6.76 2.03
C SER A 57 11.74 -7.19 1.52
N ALA A 58 10.79 -7.32 2.44
CA ALA A 58 9.36 -7.40 2.13
C ALA A 58 8.65 -6.04 2.24
N ASN A 59 9.31 -5.01 2.79
CA ASN A 59 8.73 -3.68 2.96
C ASN A 59 9.26 -2.74 1.89
N TYR A 60 8.36 -1.96 1.30
CA TYR A 60 8.74 -0.89 0.39
C TYR A 60 9.31 0.30 1.16
N GLY A 61 10.31 0.95 0.56
CA GLY A 61 10.98 2.15 1.06
C GLY A 61 11.08 3.22 -0.02
N LEU A 62 11.90 4.24 0.22
CA LEU A 62 12.20 5.30 -0.74
C LEU A 62 13.67 5.24 -1.18
N ALA A 63 13.94 5.56 -2.44
CA ALA A 63 15.28 5.74 -3.00
C ALA A 63 15.33 6.97 -3.90
N ALA A 64 16.50 7.60 -4.00
CA ALA A 64 16.69 8.80 -4.82
C ALA A 64 16.68 8.50 -6.32
N ALA A 65 17.24 7.36 -6.74
CA ALA A 65 17.38 7.03 -8.15
C ALA A 65 16.12 6.36 -8.70
N GLN A 66 15.57 6.90 -9.80
CA GLN A 66 14.44 6.29 -10.52
C GLN A 66 14.75 4.88 -11.03
N ALA A 67 16.02 4.60 -11.37
CA ALA A 67 16.44 3.28 -11.82
C ALA A 67 16.23 2.18 -10.76
N SER A 68 16.15 2.54 -9.47
CA SER A 68 15.87 1.63 -8.37
C SER A 68 14.38 1.52 -8.04
N ALA A 69 13.51 2.25 -8.74
CA ALA A 69 12.10 2.30 -8.46
C ALA A 69 11.42 0.97 -8.82
N ALA A 70 10.60 0.48 -7.90
CA ALA A 70 9.75 -0.68 -8.16
C ALA A 70 8.76 -0.36 -9.28
N LYS A 71 8.54 -1.34 -10.16
CA LYS A 71 7.58 -1.25 -11.26
C LYS A 71 6.34 -2.05 -10.91
N PHE A 72 5.19 -1.44 -11.16
CA PHE A 72 3.90 -2.01 -10.86
C PHE A 72 3.03 -2.03 -12.11
N PHE A 73 2.33 -3.12 -12.37
CA PHE A 73 1.14 -3.07 -13.22
C PHE A 73 -0.09 -3.21 -12.34
N VAL A 74 -1.25 -2.88 -12.88
CA VAL A 74 -2.49 -2.82 -12.09
C VAL A 74 -3.58 -3.69 -12.68
N THR A 75 -4.37 -4.29 -11.81
CA THR A 75 -5.61 -4.98 -12.18
C THR A 75 -6.78 -4.30 -11.49
N LYS A 76 -7.77 -3.86 -12.26
CA LYS A 76 -8.96 -3.21 -11.72
C LYS A 76 -9.91 -4.24 -11.12
N LEU A 77 -10.31 -4.01 -9.87
CA LEU A 77 -11.33 -4.78 -9.17
C LEU A 77 -12.67 -4.03 -9.29
N ASN A 78 -13.50 -4.46 -10.26
CA ASN A 78 -14.73 -3.75 -10.61
C ASN A 78 -15.76 -3.71 -9.47
N ALA A 79 -15.83 -4.75 -8.63
CA ALA A 79 -16.81 -4.83 -7.53
C ALA A 79 -16.62 -3.71 -6.49
N THR A 80 -15.39 -3.28 -6.24
CA THR A 80 -15.06 -2.24 -5.25
C THR A 80 -14.51 -0.96 -5.86
N ASN A 81 -14.38 -0.91 -7.19
CA ASN A 81 -13.77 0.18 -7.94
C ASN A 81 -12.37 0.56 -7.41
N THR A 82 -11.57 -0.47 -7.12
CA THR A 82 -10.19 -0.36 -6.63
C THR A 82 -9.24 -1.08 -7.57
N TYR A 83 -7.95 -1.04 -7.26
CA TYR A 83 -6.89 -1.64 -8.03
C TYR A 83 -6.01 -2.53 -7.15
N ALA A 84 -5.64 -3.69 -7.68
CA ALA A 84 -4.51 -4.47 -7.22
C ALA A 84 -3.23 -3.98 -7.91
N PHE A 85 -2.16 -3.79 -7.15
CA PHE A 85 -0.85 -3.37 -7.65
C PHE A 85 0.10 -4.55 -7.62
N HIS A 86 0.50 -5.03 -8.79
CA HIS A 86 1.34 -6.22 -8.92
C HIS A 86 2.76 -5.84 -9.27
N ASN A 87 3.73 -6.52 -8.69
CA ASN A 87 5.15 -6.36 -9.01
C ASN A 87 5.44 -6.91 -10.41
N SER A 88 6.52 -6.47 -11.06
CA SER A 88 6.83 -6.75 -12.47
C SER A 88 7.00 -8.22 -12.89
N ASP A 89 6.92 -9.16 -11.96
CA ASP A 89 7.03 -10.60 -12.20
C ASP A 89 5.73 -11.38 -11.99
N ASP A 90 4.64 -10.68 -11.63
CA ASP A 90 3.27 -11.19 -11.54
C ASP A 90 3.04 -12.25 -10.47
N THR A 91 4.04 -12.55 -9.65
CA THR A 91 3.88 -13.49 -8.54
C THR A 91 3.63 -12.79 -7.21
N ARG A 92 3.80 -11.46 -7.21
CA ARG A 92 3.81 -10.63 -6.00
C ARG A 92 2.91 -9.42 -6.18
N GLN A 93 2.27 -9.02 -5.10
CA GLN A 93 1.37 -7.87 -5.05
C GLN A 93 1.78 -6.96 -3.90
N ALA A 94 1.58 -5.65 -4.08
CA ALA A 94 1.60 -4.72 -2.97
C ALA A 94 0.37 -4.93 -2.09
N ALA A 95 0.59 -4.98 -0.78
CA ALA A 95 -0.43 -4.99 0.26
C ALA A 95 -0.05 -4.02 1.39
N LEU A 96 -1.00 -3.73 2.25
CA LEU A 96 -0.83 -2.91 3.44
C LEU A 96 -0.94 -3.83 4.65
N ARG A 97 0.08 -3.92 5.50
CA ARG A 97 0.11 -4.86 6.61
C ARG A 97 0.61 -4.22 7.90
N GLY A 98 -0.02 -4.53 9.02
CA GLY A 98 0.44 -4.06 10.33
C GLY A 98 -0.29 -4.75 11.48
N PRO A 99 0.23 -4.65 12.72
CA PRO A 99 -0.40 -5.25 13.89
C PRO A 99 -1.71 -4.55 14.29
N THR A 100 -1.92 -3.32 13.84
CA THR A 100 -3.11 -2.49 14.10
C THR A 100 -3.39 -1.62 12.88
N GLY A 101 -4.55 -0.96 12.85
CA GLY A 101 -4.93 -0.03 11.77
C GLY A 101 -4.16 1.30 11.77
N VAL A 102 -3.32 1.57 12.78
CA VAL A 102 -2.61 2.85 12.96
C VAL A 102 -1.57 3.06 11.86
N LEU A 103 -0.72 2.06 11.63
CA LEU A 103 0.26 2.03 10.55
C LEU A 103 0.16 0.69 9.85
N LEU A 104 -0.26 0.73 8.58
CA LEU A 104 -0.21 -0.43 7.69
C LEU A 104 0.92 -0.24 6.68
N TYR A 105 2.01 -0.98 6.85
CA TYR A 105 3.19 -0.88 6.01
C TYR A 105 2.92 -1.42 4.61
N LEU A 106 3.41 -0.72 3.59
CA LEU A 106 3.35 -1.18 2.21
C LEU A 106 4.36 -2.32 2.05
N VAL A 107 3.85 -3.52 1.81
CA VAL A 107 4.61 -4.76 1.73
C VAL A 107 4.43 -5.44 0.37
N ASP A 108 5.48 -6.09 -0.09
CA ASP A 108 5.46 -7.01 -1.22
C ASP A 108 5.09 -8.40 -0.69
N VAL A 109 3.98 -8.95 -1.17
CA VAL A 109 3.44 -10.23 -0.72
C VAL A 109 3.28 -11.17 -1.90
N THR A 110 3.90 -12.34 -1.80
CA THR A 110 3.63 -13.45 -2.71
C THR A 110 2.27 -14.01 -2.37
N SER A 111 1.36 -13.98 -3.33
CA SER A 111 0.08 -14.64 -3.18
C SER A 111 -0.64 -14.31 -1.84
N PRO A 112 -1.15 -13.07 -1.64
CA PRO A 112 -2.01 -12.70 -0.50
C PRO A 112 -3.42 -13.34 -0.50
N ARG A 113 -3.70 -14.19 0.49
CA ARG A 113 -5.00 -14.84 0.75
C ARG A 113 -5.27 -14.84 2.26
N ALA A 114 -6.52 -15.09 2.66
CA ALA A 114 -6.93 -14.97 4.06
C ALA A 114 -6.12 -15.89 5.00
N ASP A 115 -5.77 -17.10 4.56
CA ASP A 115 -4.95 -18.06 5.31
C ASP A 115 -3.44 -17.78 5.22
N THR A 116 -2.98 -16.80 4.42
CA THR A 116 -1.56 -16.39 4.38
C THR A 116 -1.29 -15.11 5.17
N ILE A 117 -2.30 -14.53 5.82
CA ILE A 117 -2.12 -13.40 6.73
C ILE A 117 -1.33 -13.88 7.96
N PRO A 118 -0.16 -13.29 8.30
CA PRO A 118 0.56 -13.65 9.50
C PRO A 118 -0.28 -13.43 10.76
N SER A 119 -0.16 -14.34 11.73
CA SER A 119 -0.89 -14.23 12.99
C SER A 119 -0.63 -12.89 13.70
N GLY A 120 -1.70 -12.25 14.18
CA GLY A 120 -1.63 -10.95 14.85
C GLY A 120 -1.38 -9.77 13.92
N GLN A 121 -1.56 -9.93 12.60
CA GLN A 121 -1.49 -8.84 11.62
C GLN A 121 -2.84 -8.62 10.94
N LEU A 122 -3.15 -7.36 10.67
CA LEU A 122 -4.11 -6.95 9.64
C LEU A 122 -3.39 -6.90 8.30
N MET A 123 -4.07 -7.27 7.23
CA MET A 123 -3.53 -7.15 5.87
C MET A 123 -4.62 -6.79 4.89
N GLU A 124 -4.40 -5.71 4.14
CA GLU A 124 -5.29 -5.21 3.11
C GLU A 124 -4.58 -5.29 1.76
N TRP A 125 -5.25 -5.79 0.74
CA TRP A 125 -4.72 -5.85 -0.62
C TRP A 125 -5.83 -5.60 -1.63
N GLY A 126 -5.45 -5.08 -2.80
CA GLY A 126 -6.45 -4.71 -3.81
C GLY A 126 -7.33 -3.54 -3.38
N THR A 127 -6.90 -2.72 -2.43
CA THR A 127 -7.68 -1.59 -1.90
C THR A 127 -7.24 -0.25 -2.47
N PHE A 128 -6.30 -0.23 -3.43
CA PHE A 128 -5.74 1.01 -3.93
C PHE A 128 -6.69 1.74 -4.87
N THR A 129 -6.63 3.07 -4.89
CA THR A 129 -7.34 3.91 -5.85
C THR A 129 -6.34 4.80 -6.58
N MET A 130 -6.72 5.19 -7.79
CA MET A 130 -5.90 6.01 -8.68
C MET A 130 -6.75 7.18 -9.17
N ASP A 131 -6.51 8.38 -8.67
CA ASP A 131 -7.18 9.60 -9.10
C ASP A 131 -6.17 10.70 -9.38
N ASN A 132 -6.26 11.36 -10.54
CA ASN A 132 -5.32 12.41 -10.97
C ASN A 132 -3.83 12.03 -10.80
N ASN A 133 -3.48 10.77 -11.14
CA ASN A 133 -2.15 10.19 -10.93
C ASN A 133 -1.68 10.15 -9.47
N ILE A 134 -2.58 10.19 -8.49
CA ILE A 134 -2.29 10.02 -7.08
C ILE A 134 -2.78 8.64 -6.64
N LEU A 135 -1.91 7.92 -5.94
CA LEU A 135 -2.24 6.66 -5.28
C LEU A 135 -2.89 6.97 -3.92
N SER A 136 -4.07 6.41 -3.73
CA SER A 136 -4.86 6.50 -2.50
C SER A 136 -5.38 5.11 -2.13
N VAL A 137 -6.17 5.02 -1.05
CA VAL A 137 -6.70 3.75 -0.55
C VAL A 137 -8.20 3.88 -0.28
N ASN A 138 -8.96 2.89 -0.70
CA ASN A 138 -10.36 2.67 -0.38
C ASN A 138 -10.53 1.22 0.10
N ASP A 139 -10.44 1.01 1.40
CA ASP A 139 -10.53 -0.30 2.06
C ASP A 139 -11.81 -0.45 2.90
N GLY A 140 -12.81 0.40 2.66
CA GLY A 140 -14.06 0.40 3.42
C GLY A 140 -13.97 1.06 4.80
N SER A 141 -12.80 1.59 5.19
CA SER A 141 -12.66 2.31 6.45
C SER A 141 -13.54 3.57 6.52
N THR A 142 -14.08 3.84 7.71
CA THR A 142 -14.78 5.10 8.01
C THR A 142 -13.81 6.26 8.18
N LEU A 143 -12.51 6.00 8.42
CA LEU A 143 -11.48 7.02 8.54
C LEU A 143 -11.17 7.61 7.16
N LYS A 144 -11.31 8.92 7.03
CA LYS A 144 -11.13 9.65 5.75
C LYS A 144 -9.77 10.34 5.62
N ASP A 145 -9.07 10.55 6.72
CA ASP A 145 -7.78 11.27 6.75
C ASP A 145 -6.58 10.35 6.62
N ARG A 146 -6.78 9.14 6.09
CA ARG A 146 -5.70 8.16 5.91
C ARG A 146 -4.74 8.65 4.86
N THR A 147 -3.46 8.62 5.17
CA THR A 147 -2.42 9.21 4.33
C THR A 147 -1.18 8.34 4.27
N PHE A 148 -0.51 8.32 3.13
CA PHE A 148 0.77 7.63 3.04
C PHE A 148 1.83 8.40 3.82
N VAL A 149 2.70 7.67 4.50
CA VAL A 149 3.79 8.23 5.30
C VAL A 149 5.06 7.41 5.08
N LEU A 150 6.20 8.05 5.33
CA LEU A 150 7.44 7.35 5.64
C LEU A 150 7.52 7.19 7.16
N ALA A 151 7.54 5.95 7.65
CA ALA A 151 7.73 5.60 9.05
C ALA A 151 9.11 4.94 9.19
N GLY A 152 10.09 5.67 9.73
CA GLY A 152 11.49 5.27 9.66
C GLY A 152 11.98 5.24 8.21
N THR A 153 12.29 4.06 7.68
CA THR A 153 12.71 3.85 6.28
C THR A 153 11.64 3.17 5.41
N GLN A 154 10.46 2.92 5.98
CA GLN A 154 9.42 2.09 5.36
C GLN A 154 8.21 2.95 5.00
N LEU A 155 7.59 2.66 3.86
CA LEU A 155 6.30 3.27 3.51
C LEU A 155 5.18 2.61 4.31
N ALA A 156 4.24 3.42 4.78
CA ALA A 156 3.03 2.95 5.44
C ALA A 156 1.83 3.83 5.10
N LEU A 157 0.62 3.29 5.28
CA LEU A 157 -0.61 4.05 5.36
C LEU A 157 -0.90 4.33 6.83
N TYR A 158 -0.93 5.61 7.18
CA TYR A 158 -1.27 6.10 8.49
C TYR A 158 -2.78 6.36 8.60
N ASP A 159 -3.35 6.14 9.79
CA ASP A 159 -4.79 6.31 10.04
C ASP A 159 -5.27 7.78 10.07
N GLY A 160 -4.35 8.73 10.21
CA GLY A 160 -4.63 10.17 10.22
C GLY A 160 -5.10 10.73 11.57
N VAL A 161 -5.39 9.87 12.55
CA VAL A 161 -6.09 10.27 13.79
C VAL A 161 -5.38 9.85 15.07
N SER A 162 -4.49 8.86 15.00
CA SER A 162 -3.71 8.42 16.16
C SER A 162 -2.63 9.43 16.55
N ASN A 163 -1.82 9.10 17.56
CA ASN A 163 -0.66 9.91 17.95
C ASN A 163 0.64 9.18 17.56
N ALA A 164 0.82 8.89 16.26
CA ALA A 164 2.07 8.30 15.78
C ALA A 164 3.17 9.36 15.62
N THR A 165 4.34 9.11 16.18
CA THR A 165 5.52 9.99 16.09
C THR A 165 6.54 9.44 15.11
N GLY A 166 7.38 10.32 14.54
CA GLY A 166 8.46 9.90 13.63
C GLY A 166 7.97 9.47 12.25
N ILE A 167 6.80 9.96 11.83
CA ILE A 167 6.24 9.76 10.49
C ILE A 167 6.38 11.01 9.65
N VAL A 168 6.61 10.85 8.35
CA VAL A 168 6.71 11.94 7.37
C VAL A 168 5.59 11.77 6.34
N PRO A 169 4.60 12.67 6.27
CA PRO A 169 3.51 12.59 5.29
C PRO A 169 3.99 12.64 3.85
N LEU A 170 3.40 11.79 3.01
CA LEU A 170 3.71 11.62 1.60
C LEU A 170 2.43 11.63 0.75
N THR A 171 2.54 12.24 -0.43
CA THR A 171 1.65 11.94 -1.56
C THR A 171 2.41 11.04 -2.54
N LEU A 172 1.83 9.91 -2.92
CA LEU A 172 2.45 9.00 -3.89
C LEU A 172 1.84 9.26 -5.27
N ASN A 173 2.67 9.66 -6.23
CA ASN A 173 2.24 9.93 -7.60
C ASN A 173 2.59 8.74 -8.48
N LEU A 174 1.67 8.36 -9.36
CA LEU A 174 1.89 7.38 -10.40
C LEU A 174 2.62 8.02 -11.59
N VAL A 175 3.74 7.44 -11.97
CA VAL A 175 4.54 7.82 -13.13
C VAL A 175 4.61 6.64 -14.09
N ARG A 176 4.23 6.83 -15.36
CA ARG A 176 4.33 5.77 -16.37
C ARG A 176 5.80 5.43 -16.63
N SER A 177 6.15 4.15 -16.65
CA SER A 177 7.54 3.67 -16.79
C SER A 177 7.81 2.81 -18.03
N GLY A 178 6.85 2.78 -18.96
CA GLY A 178 6.88 1.98 -20.20
C GLY A 178 5.83 0.86 -20.21
N SER A 179 5.85 0.04 -21.25
CA SER A 179 5.00 -1.16 -21.39
C SER A 179 5.84 -2.42 -21.63
N ALA A 180 5.38 -3.58 -21.14
CA ALA A 180 5.93 -4.90 -21.49
C ALA A 180 5.73 -5.21 -22.98
#